data_AF-A0A661M130-F1
#
_entry.id   AF-A0A661M130-F1
#
_cell.length_a   1.000
_cell.length_b   1.000
_cell.length_c   1.000
_cell.angle_alpha   90.00
_cell.angle_beta   90.00
_cell.angle_gamma   90.00
#
_symmetry.space_group_name_H-M   'P 1'
#
loop_
_entity.id
_entity.type
_entity.pdbx_description
1 polymer ?
#
loop_
_entity_poly.entity_id
_entity_poly.type
_entity_poly.pdbx_seq_one_letter_code
_entity_poly.pdbx_strand_id
1 'polypeptide(L)' 'MAITEGKAAPLFTLPDADGKKAALKDFKGKNVILFFHP' A
#
# COMPACT_ATOMS: atom_id res chain seq x y z
N MET A 1 -5.66 -14.75 4.12
CA MET A 1 -6.77 -13.87 3.67
C MET A 1 -6.55 -13.58 2.20
N ALA A 2 -7.58 -13.72 1.37
CA ALA A 2 -7.50 -13.36 -0.04
C ALA A 2 -7.65 -11.83 -0.20
N ILE A 3 -7.02 -11.27 -1.23
CA ILE A 3 -7.29 -9.89 -1.66
C ILE A 3 -8.59 -9.91 -2.45
N THR A 4 -9.53 -9.06 -2.09
CA THR A 4 -10.87 -9.03 -2.70
C THR A 4 -11.28 -7.59 -2.93
N GLU A 5 -11.83 -7.31 -4.10
CA GLU A 5 -12.31 -5.98 -4.48
C GLU A 5 -13.40 -5.47 -3.53
N GLY A 6 -13.46 -4.16 -3.33
CA GLY A 6 -14.40 -3.51 -2.41
C GLY A 6 -14.14 -3.75 -0.92
N LYS A 7 -13.21 -4.65 -0.55
CA LYS A 7 -12.73 -4.78 0.83
C LYS A 7 -11.60 -3.78 1.09
N ALA A 8 -11.44 -3.43 2.36
CA ALA A 8 -10.31 -2.61 2.79
C ALA A 8 -8.99 -3.31 2.44
N ALA A 9 -8.07 -2.58 1.83
CA ALA A 9 -6.74 -3.09 1.53
C ALA A 9 -5.99 -3.42 2.85
N PRO A 10 -5.19 -4.51 2.88
CA PRO A 10 -4.38 -4.83 4.05
C PRO A 10 -3.40 -3.72 4.38
N LEU A 11 -3.25 -3.41 5.67
CA LEU A 11 -2.22 -2.46 6.11
C LEU A 11 -0.84 -3.07 5.89
N PHE A 12 0.05 -2.27 5.30
CA PHE A 12 1.45 -2.62 5.12
C PHE A 12 2.35 -1.44 5.48
N THR A 13 3.61 -1.75 5.71
CA THR A 13 4.70 -0.78 5.77
C THR A 13 5.88 -1.38 5.03
N LEU A 14 6.33 -0.70 3.98
CA LEU A 14 7.39 -1.16 3.08
C LEU A 14 8.39 -0.02 2.86
N PRO A 15 9.68 -0.33 2.61
CA PRO A 15 10.60 0.66 2.08
C PRO A 15 10.14 1.10 0.67
N ASP A 16 10.20 2.40 0.41
CA ASP A 16 10.04 2.96 -0.93
C ASP A 16 11.36 2.90 -1.73
N ALA A 17 11.37 3.52 -2.91
CA ALA A 17 12.53 3.55 -3.80
C ALA A 17 13.76 4.27 -3.18
N ASP A 18 13.55 5.17 -2.21
CA ASP A 18 14.62 5.85 -1.48
C ASP A 18 15.03 5.06 -0.21
N GLY A 19 14.40 3.92 0.06
CA GLY A 19 14.59 3.15 1.29
C GLY A 19 13.85 3.72 2.51
N LYS A 20 12.98 4.73 2.34
CA LYS A 20 12.18 5.30 3.43
C LYS A 20 10.96 4.41 3.70
N LYS A 21 10.55 4.31 4.95
CA LYS A 21 9.34 3.55 5.31
C LYS A 21 8.09 4.31 4.87
N ALA A 22 7.33 3.73 3.96
CA ALA A 22 5.99 4.18 3.59
C ALA A 22 4.95 3.22 4.16
N ALA A 23 3.94 3.74 4.87
CA ALA A 23 2.81 2.95 5.33
C ALA A 23 1.52 3.35 4.62
N LEU A 24 0.68 2.35 4.29
CA LEU A 24 -0.58 2.61 3.58
C LEU A 24 -1.49 3.61 4.32
N LYS A 25 -1.47 3.58 5.66
CA LYS A 25 -2.26 4.47 6.52
C LYS A 25 -1.92 5.95 6.33
N ASP A 26 -0.71 6.27 5.89
CA ASP A 26 -0.24 7.66 5.72
C ASP A 26 -0.90 8.32 4.49
N PHE A 27 -1.50 7.52 3.60
CA PHE A 27 -2.20 7.97 2.39
C PHE A 27 -3.72 7.97 2.53
N LYS A 28 -4.27 7.89 3.76
CA LYS A 28 -5.71 7.85 4.00
C LYS A 28 -6.41 9.05 3.34
N GLY A 29 -7.47 8.77 2.59
CA GLY A 29 -8.25 9.79 1.86
C GLY A 29 -7.71 10.12 0.46
N LYS A 30 -6.64 9.47 0.00
CA LYS A 30 -6.11 9.57 -1.36
C LYS A 30 -6.38 8.28 -2.13
N ASN A 31 -6.52 8.38 -3.45
CA ASN A 31 -6.45 7.22 -4.33
C ASN A 31 -4.99 6.79 -4.47
N VAL A 32 -4.70 5.52 -4.21
CA VAL A 32 -3.35 4.96 -4.20
C VAL A 32 -3.28 3.83 -5.21
N ILE A 33 -2.24 3.82 -6.04
CA ILE A 33 -1.91 2.72 -6.94
C ILE A 33 -0.64 2.08 -6.40
N LEU A 34 -0.69 0.78 -6.08
CA LEU A 34 0.46 -0.02 -5.68
C LEU A 34 0.82 -0.97 -6.82
N PHE A 35 2.07 -0.91 -7.27
CA PHE A 35 2.57 -1.72 -8.37
C PHE A 35 3.85 -2.45 -7.94
N PHE A 36 3.93 -3.75 -8.23
CA PHE A 36 5.12 -4.56 -8.01
C PHE A 36 5.81 -4.79 -9.36
N HIS A 37 7.10 -4.46 -9.45
CA HIS A 37 7.93 -4.80 -10.61
C HIS A 37 8.85 -6.00 -10.27
N PRO A 38 9.27 -6.81 -11.27
CA PRO A 38 10.26 -7.88 -11.07
C PRO A 38 11.62 -7.37 -10.59
#